data_AF-A0A1I0LG88-F1
#
_entry.id   AF-A0A1I0LG88-F1
#
_cell.length_a   1.000
_cell.length_b   1.000
_cell.length_c   1.000
_cell.angle_alpha   90.00
_cell.angle_beta   90.00
_cell.angle_gamma   90.00
#
_symmetry.space_group_name_H-M   'P 1'
#
loop_
_entity.id
_entity.type
_entity.pdbx_description
1 polymer ?
#
loop_
_entity_poly.entity_id
_entity_poly.type
_entity_poly.pdbx_seq_one_letter_code
_entity_poly.pdbx_strand_id
1 'polypeptide(L)'
;DDVTVTLQVQGSMLETAQGVDAEPRFPRFTDTVTAVPGWEKSERVALARALEPEAGDSGWLIVPPGALSTVPPEQFPVFELLRRRSELLSAMALPGGWVVEFEEDEILGYGKPG
;
A
#
# COMPACT_ATOMS: atom_id res chain seq x y z
N ASP A 1 -11.52 20.26 2.68
CA ASP A 1 -12.66 19.40 2.30
C ASP A 1 -12.17 17.99 2.05
N ASP A 2 -12.81 17.01 2.71
CA ASP A 2 -12.46 15.58 2.63
C ASP A 2 -12.57 15.02 1.20
N VAL A 3 -13.41 15.64 0.36
CA VAL A 3 -13.55 15.30 -1.07
C VAL A 3 -12.27 15.63 -1.84
N THR A 4 -11.65 16.77 -1.58
CA THR A 4 -10.40 17.17 -2.24
C THR A 4 -9.27 16.20 -1.90
N VAL A 5 -9.18 15.79 -0.63
CA VAL A 5 -8.19 14.80 -0.17
C VAL A 5 -8.42 13.45 -0.85
N THR A 6 -9.68 12.99 -0.91
CA THR A 6 -10.03 11.73 -1.55
C THR A 6 -9.66 11.73 -3.04
N LEU A 7 -9.96 12.81 -3.76
CA LEU A 7 -9.64 12.94 -5.18
C LEU A 7 -8.13 13.00 -5.44
N GLN A 8 -7.37 13.69 -4.60
CA GLN A 8 -5.91 13.73 -4.69
C GLN A 8 -5.29 12.34 -4.48
N VAL A 9 -5.78 11.61 -3.48
CA VAL A 9 -5.34 10.24 -3.17
C VAL A 9 -5.65 9.29 -4.35
N GLN A 10 -6.86 9.34 -4.89
CA GLN A 10 -7.22 8.54 -6.06
C GLN A 10 -6.43 8.93 -7.31
N GLY A 11 -6.12 10.22 -7.48
CA GLY A 11 -5.25 10.70 -8.54
C GLY A 11 -3.84 10.11 -8.44
N SER A 12 -3.22 10.18 -7.26
CA SER A 12 -1.88 9.60 -7.02
C SER A 12 -1.86 8.08 -7.22
N MET A 13 -2.90 7.38 -6.79
CA MET A 13 -3.10 5.95 -7.06
C MET A 13 -3.13 5.65 -8.56
N LEU A 14 -3.89 6.44 -9.32
CA LEU A 14 -4.03 6.27 -10.76
C LEU A 14 -2.69 6.54 -11.48
N GLU A 15 -2.01 7.63 -11.12
CA GLU A 15 -0.71 8.00 -11.68
C GLU A 15 0.34 6.91 -11.46
N THR A 16 0.37 6.31 -10.27
CA THR A 16 1.29 5.21 -9.94
C THR A 16 1.05 3.99 -10.82
N ALA A 17 -0.22 3.57 -10.97
CA ALA A 17 -0.56 2.42 -11.82
C ALA A 17 -0.25 2.68 -13.30
N GLN A 18 -0.55 3.88 -13.80
CA GLN A 18 -0.23 4.28 -15.17
C GLN A 18 1.27 4.37 -15.42
N GLY A 19 2.04 4.86 -14.44
CA GLY A 19 3.50 4.98 -14.52
C GLY A 19 4.21 3.65 -14.72
N VAL A 20 3.55 2.53 -14.39
CA VAL A 20 4.07 1.16 -14.57
C VAL A 20 3.28 0.33 -15.59
N ASP A 21 2.44 0.98 -16.40
CA ASP A 21 1.61 0.35 -17.44
C ASP A 21 0.70 -0.78 -16.89
N ALA A 22 0.10 -0.53 -15.73
CA ALA A 22 -0.83 -1.45 -15.08
C ALA A 22 -2.27 -0.91 -15.10
N GLU A 23 -3.24 -1.80 -15.35
CA GLU A 23 -4.65 -1.48 -15.15
C GLU A 23 -4.94 -1.32 -13.65
N PRO A 24 -5.42 -0.15 -13.20
CA PRO A 24 -5.60 0.13 -11.78
C PRO A 24 -6.73 -0.71 -11.18
N ARG A 25 -6.47 -1.27 -9.98
CA ARG A 25 -7.44 -1.95 -9.13
C ARG A 25 -7.51 -1.27 -7.76
N PHE A 26 -8.33 -0.23 -7.67
CA PHE A 26 -8.55 0.52 -6.44
C PHE A 26 -9.12 -0.35 -5.31
N PRO A 27 -8.59 -0.26 -4.08
CA PRO A 27 -9.24 -0.85 -2.92
C PRO A 27 -10.42 0.02 -2.48
N ARG A 28 -11.31 -0.55 -1.67
CA ARG A 28 -12.23 0.25 -0.86
C ARG A 28 -11.45 0.81 0.32
N PHE A 29 -11.78 2.02 0.75
CA PHE A 29 -11.15 2.62 1.94
C PHE A 29 -11.39 1.82 3.23
N THR A 30 -12.43 0.99 3.26
CA THR A 30 -12.76 0.07 4.35
C THR A 30 -12.10 -1.29 4.22
N ASP A 31 -11.43 -1.60 3.11
CA ASP A 31 -10.70 -2.86 2.96
C ASP A 31 -9.52 -2.87 3.93
N THR A 32 -9.14 -4.06 4.38
CA THR A 32 -8.11 -4.25 5.41
C THR A 32 -6.72 -4.24 4.78
N VAL A 33 -5.77 -3.54 5.43
CA VAL A 33 -4.33 -3.61 5.19
C VAL A 33 -3.68 -4.35 6.34
N THR A 34 -2.73 -5.23 6.04
CA THR A 34 -1.90 -5.89 7.06
C THR A 34 -0.54 -5.21 7.13
N ALA A 35 -0.04 -4.92 8.32
CA ALA A 35 1.25 -4.28 8.50
C ALA A 35 2.09 -4.99 9.56
N VAL A 36 3.34 -5.27 9.22
CA VAL A 36 4.29 -5.95 10.11
C VAL A 36 4.85 -4.93 11.12
N PRO A 37 5.04 -5.30 12.40
CA PRO A 37 5.46 -4.37 13.44
C PRO A 37 6.74 -3.60 13.09
N GLY A 38 6.73 -2.30 13.38
CA GLY A 38 7.83 -1.38 13.06
C GLY A 38 7.69 -0.64 11.72
N TRP A 39 6.70 -0.99 10.88
CA TRP A 39 6.49 -0.36 9.57
C TRP A 39 6.31 1.17 9.61
N GLU A 40 5.57 1.67 10.60
CA GLU A 40 5.19 3.09 10.68
C GLU A 40 6.40 4.00 10.93
N LYS A 41 7.38 3.50 11.69
CA LYS A 41 8.60 4.25 12.04
C LYS A 41 9.79 3.93 11.13
N SER A 42 9.62 3.01 10.19
CA SER A 42 10.70 2.60 9.31
C SER A 42 10.81 3.57 8.14
N GLU A 43 12.03 4.09 7.92
CA GLU A 43 12.34 4.89 6.73
C GLU A 43 12.04 4.10 5.46
N ARG A 44 12.30 2.78 5.45
CA ARG A 44 12.02 1.93 4.29
C ARG A 44 10.91 0.94 4.57
N VAL A 45 10.04 0.70 3.59
CA VAL A 45 9.04 -0.37 3.64
C VAL A 45 8.84 -0.99 2.26
N ALA A 46 8.57 -2.29 2.23
CA ALA A 46 8.07 -2.99 1.06
C ALA A 46 6.57 -3.22 1.22
N LEU A 47 5.80 -2.93 0.17
CA LEU A 47 4.38 -3.22 0.06
C LEU A 47 4.21 -4.36 -0.93
N ALA A 48 3.65 -5.48 -0.50
CA ALA A 48 3.34 -6.60 -1.37
C ALA A 48 1.83 -6.80 -1.48
N ARG A 49 1.29 -6.91 -2.70
CA ARG A 49 -0.12 -7.23 -2.91
C ARG A 49 -0.30 -8.70 -3.19
N ALA A 50 -1.17 -9.36 -2.45
CA ALA A 50 -1.65 -10.70 -2.77
C ALA A 50 -2.17 -10.77 -4.21
N LEU A 51 -1.94 -11.89 -4.90
CA LEU A 51 -2.35 -12.07 -6.30
C LEU A 51 -3.88 -11.94 -6.46
N GLU A 52 -4.62 -12.55 -5.53
CA GLU A 52 -6.08 -12.55 -5.50
C GLU A 52 -6.56 -12.22 -4.08
N PRO A 53 -6.76 -10.92 -3.76
CA PRO A 53 -7.29 -10.54 -2.46
C PRO A 53 -8.76 -10.94 -2.30
N GLU A 54 -9.11 -11.39 -1.09
CA GLU A 54 -10.48 -11.73 -0.70
C GLU A 54 -11.35 -10.47 -0.50
N ALA A 55 -12.67 -10.65 -0.44
CA ALA A 55 -13.58 -9.53 -0.23
C ALA A 55 -13.38 -8.88 1.15
N GLY A 56 -13.12 -7.57 1.19
CA GLY A 56 -12.84 -6.83 2.42
C GLY A 56 -11.37 -6.88 2.85
N ASP A 57 -10.53 -7.62 2.14
CA ASP A 57 -9.08 -7.57 2.22
C ASP A 57 -8.54 -6.77 1.02
N SER A 58 -7.68 -5.79 1.28
CA SER A 58 -7.04 -5.03 0.20
C SER A 58 -5.98 -5.86 -0.54
N GLY A 59 -5.48 -6.91 0.13
CA GLY A 59 -4.37 -7.75 -0.26
C GLY A 59 -3.00 -7.18 0.09
N TRP A 60 -2.93 -5.98 0.66
CA TRP A 60 -1.66 -5.29 0.92
C TRP A 60 -1.05 -5.71 2.26
N LEU A 61 0.22 -6.10 2.17
CA LEU A 61 1.10 -6.35 3.30
C LEU A 61 2.23 -5.30 3.31
N ILE A 62 2.37 -4.57 4.40
CA ILE A 62 3.47 -3.60 4.62
C ILE A 62 4.55 -4.26 5.48
N VAL A 63 5.80 -4.29 4.99
CA VAL A 63 6.93 -4.97 5.64
C VAL A 63 8.13 -4.03 5.76
N PRO A 64 8.60 -3.68 6.98
CA PRO A 64 9.86 -2.98 7.15
C PRO A 64 11.06 -3.93 6.97
N PRO A 65 12.25 -3.41 6.62
CA PRO A 65 13.47 -4.20 6.60
C PRO A 65 13.76 -4.90 7.92
N GLY A 66 14.28 -6.13 7.83
CA GLY A 66 14.73 -6.87 9.01
C GLY A 66 13.61 -7.29 9.98
N ALA A 67 12.34 -7.23 9.55
CA ALA A 67 11.23 -7.66 10.38
C ALA A 67 11.40 -9.11 10.87
N LEU A 68 11.44 -9.29 12.19
CA LEU A 68 11.49 -10.59 12.84
C LEU A 68 10.06 -11.01 13.24
N SER A 69 9.64 -12.21 12.83
CA SER A 69 8.23 -12.62 12.81
C SER A 69 7.61 -12.96 14.18
N THR A 70 8.15 -12.45 15.29
CA THR A 70 7.72 -12.84 16.64
C THR A 70 6.57 -12.00 17.18
N VAL A 71 6.32 -10.83 16.60
CA VAL A 71 5.19 -9.97 16.97
C VAL A 71 4.12 -10.08 15.87
N PRO A 72 2.84 -10.35 16.21
CA PRO A 72 1.78 -10.43 15.22
C PRO A 72 1.65 -9.14 14.39
N PRO A 73 1.38 -9.24 13.08
CA PRO A 73 1.00 -8.08 12.27
C PRO A 73 -0.25 -7.40 12.82
N GLU A 74 -0.33 -6.09 12.62
CA GLU A 74 -1.57 -5.36 12.84
C GLU A 74 -2.41 -5.32 11.56
N GLN A 75 -3.72 -5.15 11.73
CA GLN A 75 -4.67 -5.00 10.64
C GLN A 75 -5.51 -3.75 10.89
N PHE A 76 -5.65 -2.93 9.86
CA PHE A 76 -6.41 -1.68 9.90
C PHE A 76 -6.98 -1.35 8.52
N PRO A 77 -8.06 -0.56 8.42
CA PRO A 77 -8.63 -0.20 7.13
C PRO A 77 -7.74 0.77 6.35
N VAL A 78 -7.75 0.69 5.01
CA VAL A 78 -6.94 1.52 4.11
C VAL A 78 -7.00 3.02 4.46
N PHE A 79 -8.16 3.55 4.85
CA PHE A 79 -8.28 4.98 5.20
C PHE A 79 -7.37 5.42 6.34
N GLU A 80 -6.92 4.51 7.22
CA GLU A 80 -6.02 4.88 8.31
C GLU A 80 -4.63 5.27 7.82
N LEU A 81 -4.21 4.83 6.63
CA LEU A 81 -2.95 5.28 6.02
C LEU A 81 -2.94 6.80 5.81
N LEU A 82 -4.09 7.45 5.59
CA LEU A 82 -4.19 8.91 5.47
C LEU A 82 -3.60 9.66 6.68
N ARG A 83 -3.67 9.05 7.87
CA ARG A 83 -3.18 9.66 9.13
C ARG A 83 -1.85 9.08 9.59
N ARG A 84 -1.48 7.90 9.11
CA ARG A 84 -0.29 7.17 9.54
C ARG A 84 0.89 7.40 8.59
N ARG A 85 0.74 7.06 7.30
CA ARG A 85 1.70 7.29 6.20
C ARG A 85 0.93 7.40 4.89
N SER A 86 0.64 8.63 4.47
CA SER A 86 -0.30 8.90 3.39
C SER A 86 0.26 8.54 2.01
N GLU A 87 1.58 8.56 1.90
CA GLU A 87 2.38 8.37 0.70
C GLU A 87 2.24 6.94 0.18
N LEU A 88 2.09 5.97 1.09
CA LEU A 88 1.85 4.56 0.78
C LEU A 88 0.54 4.33 0.03
N LEU A 89 -0.42 5.27 0.10
CA LEU A 89 -1.68 5.17 -0.62
C LEU A 89 -1.48 5.18 -2.14
N SER A 90 -0.41 5.82 -2.63
CA SER A 90 -0.09 5.87 -4.06
C SER A 90 0.04 4.49 -4.70
N ALA A 91 0.59 3.50 -3.98
CA ALA A 91 0.74 2.14 -4.48
C ALA A 91 -0.57 1.33 -4.52
N MET A 92 -1.60 1.74 -3.79
CA MET A 92 -2.71 0.86 -3.43
C MET A 92 -3.57 0.40 -4.61
N ALA A 93 -3.56 1.13 -5.73
CA ALA A 93 -4.25 0.76 -6.95
C ALA A 93 -3.48 -0.21 -7.85
N LEU A 94 -2.21 -0.54 -7.57
CA LEU A 94 -1.49 -1.56 -8.34
C LEU A 94 -2.15 -2.93 -8.19
N PRO A 95 -2.35 -3.70 -9.26
CA PRO A 95 -3.08 -4.97 -9.21
C PRO A 95 -2.34 -6.05 -8.39
N GLY A 96 -2.95 -7.23 -8.26
CA GLY A 96 -2.37 -8.32 -7.48
C GLY A 96 -0.98 -8.75 -7.98
N GLY A 97 -0.13 -9.17 -7.05
CA GLY A 97 1.21 -9.68 -7.33
C GLY A 97 2.31 -8.62 -7.47
N TRP A 98 1.99 -7.33 -7.31
CA TRP A 98 2.98 -6.26 -7.29
C TRP A 98 3.69 -6.16 -5.95
N VAL A 99 4.96 -5.78 -6.02
CA VAL A 99 5.75 -5.31 -4.87
C VAL A 99 6.20 -3.88 -5.14
N VAL A 100 6.11 -2.99 -4.15
CA VAL A 100 6.59 -1.61 -4.22
C VAL A 100 7.50 -1.34 -3.04
N GLU A 101 8.67 -0.77 -3.30
CA GLU A 101 9.59 -0.35 -2.25
C GLU A 101 9.51 1.17 -2.07
N PHE A 102 9.38 1.60 -0.81
CA PHE A 102 9.42 3.00 -0.41
C PHE A 102 10.66 3.28 0.43
N GLU A 103 11.23 4.47 0.26
CA GLU A 103 12.14 5.13 1.21
C GLU A 103 11.59 6.51 1.53
N GLU A 104 11.35 6.73 2.82
CA GLU A 104 10.58 7.85 3.34
C GLU A 104 9.24 7.97 2.62
N ASP A 105 9.11 8.97 1.75
CA ASP A 105 7.88 9.35 1.06
C ASP A 105 7.95 9.02 -0.43
N GLU A 106 9.04 8.41 -0.90
CA GLU A 106 9.33 8.17 -2.31
C GLU A 106 9.33 6.69 -2.65
N ILE A 107 8.83 6.37 -3.86
CA ILE A 107 8.93 5.03 -4.42
C ILE A 107 10.34 4.83 -4.98
N LEU A 108 11.06 3.84 -4.44
CA LEU A 108 12.39 3.43 -4.92
C LEU A 108 12.31 2.51 -6.13
N GLY A 109 11.27 1.67 -6.21
CA GLY A 109 11.16 0.70 -7.29
C GLY A 109 9.94 -0.21 -7.17
N TYR A 110 9.74 -0.99 -8.23
CA TYR A 110 8.62 -1.91 -8.37
C TYR A 110 9.13 -3.31 -8.74
N GLY A 111 8.59 -4.33 -8.07
CA GLY A 111 8.65 -5.71 -8.48
C GLY A 111 7.36 -6.09 -9.21
N LYS A 112 7.46 -6.41 -10.51
CA LYS A 112 6.32 -6.86 -11.31
C LYS A 112 5.98 -8.33 -10.98
N PRO A 113 4.70 -8.74 -10.97
CA PRO A 113 4.34 -10.14 -10.98
C PRO A 113 4.97 -10.87 -12.17
N GLY A 114 5.55 -12.04 -11.92
CA GLY A 114 6.12 -12.94 -12.93
C GLY A 114 5.09 -13.80 -13.65
#